data_AF-A0A6M2DP03-F1
#
_entry.id   AF-A0A6M2DP03-F1
#
_cell.length_a   1.000
_cell.length_b   1.000
_cell.length_c   1.000
_cell.angle_alpha   90.00
_cell.angle_beta   90.00
_cell.angle_gamma   90.00
#
_symmetry.space_group_name_H-M   'P 1'
#
loop_
_entity.id
_entity.type
_entity.pdbx_description
1 polymer ?
#
loop_
_entity_poly.entity_id
_entity_poly.type
_entity_poly.pdbx_seq_one_letter_code
_entity_poly.pdbx_strand_id
1 'polypeptide(L)'
;MGKNNRHKKQLKSERSKVKLKGRTLPKGTNVTNTVFKVRKIIIGEQLKHVGENKVDVATQIKDCLSKLRHHNQKICLGSLNTLKHILTKYSTHAVNNQFSSILKNLAHLATNEDRDVRRESFTVLQALLGPIVDEDSTILMPYYDVLSSYLCCAMTHIDPRIQSDSLLFLDVLLKLTPSIVTNHYSKIMDNFLDMISKLRIESKPERSLTLNLNSKISTVKWRVNVLQKLQLMLQVLIDFMKNDDDIQKGYRGGNNKNYSFNDKTPIYLGVYNNHNLKINELGLFSGSNKSVISTSLYEANIFQDKITTLMPLLFETWLEVKLNNCKDSSGCYVLNAESTSLLKSIMEIIISLRYFVEIQANDEKSNTDWFYKKYRKDFINCIVDGFPYSGNQNLNKAGINKRNTDCLMQNICICYMFALFCKDFKLKEIYRYSSLLKYITNSSVKICEQFPENDDIYQIVENLYMCLFFEMTPKSNRNEISLDDLLESLIKLFYSKINISMRKIIFKILCKISQDSTLENFYNSPQYLSWIQSLPIMLCNSDLTLHEVTFLTTLARHKNIVFLESVLTQFPTVLDKLSQSADTQFVSTIINILYYIPGLTSNNINLIKTAVEKCNIPIVDKNYINTILSGFN
;
A
#
# COMPACT_ATOMS: atom_id res chain seq x y z
N MET A 1 15.30 -115.03 22.06
CA MET A 1 16.26 -113.91 22.27
C MET A 1 15.61 -112.59 21.82
N GLY A 2 15.76 -111.46 22.54
CA GLY A 2 15.46 -110.14 21.93
C GLY A 2 14.86 -108.96 22.72
N LYS A 3 14.71 -108.96 24.07
CA LYS A 3 14.05 -107.82 24.77
C LYS A 3 14.95 -106.80 25.51
N ASN A 4 16.27 -107.00 25.62
CA ASN A 4 17.16 -106.12 26.42
C ASN A 4 17.99 -105.08 25.66
N ASN A 5 17.90 -105.01 24.33
CA ASN A 5 18.74 -104.09 23.54
C ASN A 5 18.25 -102.64 23.53
N ARG A 6 16.95 -102.39 23.70
CA ARG A 6 16.37 -101.04 23.66
C ARG A 6 16.72 -100.23 24.92
N HIS A 7 16.58 -100.86 26.10
CA HIS A 7 16.94 -100.25 27.39
C HIS A 7 18.45 -99.96 27.49
N LYS A 8 19.31 -100.89 27.04
CA LYS A 8 20.76 -100.66 26.98
C LYS A 8 21.16 -99.54 26.00
N LYS A 9 20.44 -99.38 24.88
CA LYS A 9 20.66 -98.25 23.95
C LYS A 9 20.26 -96.92 24.58
N GLN A 10 19.16 -96.88 25.33
CA GLN A 10 18.66 -95.68 25.98
C GLN A 10 19.59 -95.18 27.09
N LEU A 11 20.08 -96.09 27.95
CA LEU A 11 21.10 -95.78 28.96
C LEU A 11 22.42 -95.30 28.33
N LYS A 12 22.78 -95.80 27.14
CA LYS A 12 23.96 -95.34 26.40
C LYS A 12 23.76 -93.96 25.76
N SER A 13 22.55 -93.64 25.28
CA SER A 13 22.25 -92.31 24.75
C SER A 13 22.15 -91.24 25.83
N GLU A 14 21.64 -91.57 27.03
CA GLU A 14 21.55 -90.64 28.16
C GLU A 14 22.92 -90.17 28.67
N ARG A 15 23.96 -91.00 28.50
CA ARG A 15 25.36 -90.68 28.86
C ARG A 15 26.23 -90.33 27.66
N SER A 16 25.62 -90.05 26.51
CA SER A 16 26.37 -89.75 25.29
C SER A 16 27.08 -88.40 25.42
N LYS A 17 28.41 -88.42 25.34
CA LYS A 17 29.25 -87.21 25.36
C LYS A 17 29.32 -86.64 23.95
N VAL A 18 29.08 -85.34 23.80
CA VAL A 18 29.22 -84.65 22.52
C VAL A 18 30.70 -84.63 22.13
N LYS A 19 31.03 -85.12 20.93
CA LYS A 19 32.41 -85.14 20.41
C LYS A 19 32.89 -83.71 20.12
N LEU A 20 34.08 -83.37 20.60
CA LEU A 20 34.71 -82.06 20.41
C LEU A 20 35.07 -81.84 18.94
N LYS A 21 34.32 -80.99 18.23
CA LYS A 21 34.64 -80.54 16.87
C LYS A 21 35.44 -79.23 16.92
N GLY A 22 36.68 -79.30 17.43
CA GLY A 22 37.65 -78.20 17.38
C GLY A 22 37.30 -76.91 18.14
N ARG A 23 36.34 -76.93 19.08
CA ARG A 23 35.99 -75.79 19.95
C ARG A 23 36.27 -76.11 21.41
N THR A 24 36.41 -75.05 22.21
CA THR A 24 36.70 -75.11 23.66
C THR A 24 35.77 -76.06 24.41
N LEU A 25 36.31 -76.67 25.47
CA LEU A 25 35.61 -77.70 26.25
C LEU A 25 34.24 -77.18 26.72
N PRO A 26 33.11 -77.82 26.35
CA PRO A 26 31.81 -77.39 26.83
C PRO A 26 31.74 -77.58 28.35
N LYS A 27 31.05 -76.65 29.03
CA LYS A 27 30.83 -76.73 30.48
C LYS A 27 30.14 -78.06 30.83
N GLY A 28 30.44 -78.59 32.02
CA GLY A 28 29.85 -79.84 32.51
C GLY A 28 28.32 -79.82 32.44
N THR A 29 27.70 -80.96 32.16
CA THR A 29 26.23 -81.10 32.03
C THR A 29 25.46 -80.81 33.33
N ASN A 30 26.17 -80.73 34.46
CA ASN A 30 25.66 -80.35 35.78
C ASN A 30 25.80 -78.84 36.08
N VAL A 31 26.24 -78.02 35.12
CA VAL A 31 26.40 -76.57 35.32
C VAL A 31 25.07 -75.87 35.09
N THR A 32 24.48 -75.36 36.16
CA THR A 32 23.30 -74.49 36.11
C THR A 32 23.67 -73.16 35.44
N ASN A 33 22.99 -72.83 34.34
CA ASN A 33 23.21 -71.55 33.65
C ASN A 33 22.49 -70.42 34.40
N THR A 34 23.24 -69.59 35.11
CA THR A 34 22.73 -68.43 35.85
C THR A 34 22.57 -67.17 35.00
N VAL A 35 22.77 -67.25 33.69
CA VAL A 35 22.60 -66.11 32.78
C VAL A 35 21.12 -65.99 32.40
N PHE A 36 20.37 -65.19 33.16
CA PHE A 36 19.03 -64.76 32.79
C PHE A 36 19.06 -63.28 32.37
N LYS A 37 18.30 -62.94 31.32
CA LYS A 37 18.17 -61.56 30.83
C LYS A 37 16.82 -61.01 31.26
N VAL A 38 16.84 -60.05 32.18
CA VAL A 38 15.64 -59.29 32.56
C VAL A 38 15.60 -58.01 31.73
N ARG A 39 14.49 -57.78 31.01
CA ARG A 39 14.23 -56.51 30.33
C ARG A 39 13.18 -55.73 31.12
N LYS A 40 13.46 -54.46 31.40
CA LYS A 40 12.53 -53.56 32.07
C LYS A 40 11.35 -53.26 31.13
N ILE A 41 10.13 -53.42 31.62
CA ILE A 41 8.92 -52.94 30.92
C ILE A 41 8.87 -51.42 31.11
N ILE A 42 8.96 -50.67 30.01
CA ILE A 42 8.77 -49.22 30.01
C ILE A 42 7.31 -48.96 29.63
N ILE A 43 6.51 -48.55 30.61
CA ILE A 43 5.14 -48.11 30.36
C ILE A 43 5.22 -46.66 29.87
N GLY A 44 4.47 -46.32 28.82
CA GLY A 44 4.37 -44.94 28.36
C GLY A 44 3.86 -44.04 29.48
N GLU A 45 4.50 -42.89 29.68
CA GLU A 45 4.06 -41.93 30.70
C GLU A 45 2.64 -41.44 30.36
N GLN A 46 1.66 -41.88 31.14
CA GLN A 46 0.33 -41.30 31.14
C GLN A 46 0.37 -40.05 32.02
N LEU A 47 -0.19 -38.93 31.53
CA LEU A 47 -0.20 -37.63 32.20
C LEU A 47 -0.56 -37.80 33.68
N LYS A 48 0.44 -37.65 34.57
CA LYS A 48 0.23 -37.71 36.03
C LYS A 48 -0.67 -36.55 36.45
N HIS A 49 -1.50 -36.77 37.47
CA HIS A 49 -2.25 -35.71 38.15
C HIS A 49 -1.34 -34.49 38.36
N VAL A 50 -1.76 -33.36 37.79
CA VAL A 50 -1.11 -32.06 37.95
C VAL A 50 -1.24 -31.66 39.42
N GLY A 51 -0.27 -32.07 40.24
CA GLY A 51 0.02 -31.38 41.49
C GLY A 51 0.46 -29.95 41.16
N GLU A 52 0.25 -29.03 42.08
CA GLU A 52 0.39 -27.56 41.99
C GLU A 52 1.80 -27.03 41.64
N ASN A 53 2.57 -27.74 40.85
CA ASN A 53 3.82 -27.28 40.27
C ASN A 53 3.51 -26.57 38.95
N LYS A 54 3.83 -25.28 38.88
CA LYS A 54 3.72 -24.42 37.69
C LYS A 54 4.18 -25.19 36.45
N VAL A 55 3.23 -25.61 35.62
CA VAL A 55 3.54 -26.27 34.35
C VAL A 55 4.36 -25.28 33.52
N ASP A 56 5.54 -25.72 33.07
CA ASP A 56 6.41 -24.90 32.22
C ASP A 56 5.66 -24.52 30.93
N VAL A 57 5.58 -23.22 30.64
CA VAL A 57 4.88 -22.67 29.48
C VAL A 57 5.37 -23.33 28.18
N ALA A 58 6.66 -23.65 28.11
CA ALA A 58 7.25 -24.35 26.97
C ALA A 58 6.66 -25.76 26.77
N THR A 59 6.35 -26.49 27.85
CA THR A 59 5.71 -27.81 27.74
C THR A 59 4.25 -27.69 27.30
N GLN A 60 3.52 -26.70 27.82
CA GLN A 60 2.14 -26.43 27.39
C GLN A 60 2.03 -26.08 25.91
N ILE A 61 2.96 -25.27 25.40
CA ILE A 61 3.00 -24.93 23.97
C ILE A 61 3.28 -26.19 23.15
N LYS A 62 4.27 -27.02 23.52
CA LYS A 62 4.55 -28.29 22.82
C LYS A 62 3.33 -29.22 22.79
N ASP A 63 2.62 -29.34 23.92
CA ASP A 63 1.41 -30.12 24.01
C ASP A 63 0.30 -29.58 23.10
N CYS A 64 0.11 -28.25 23.06
CA CYS A 64 -0.84 -27.62 22.14
C CYS A 64 -0.45 -27.88 20.68
N LEU A 65 0.83 -27.71 20.32
CA LEU A 65 1.33 -27.93 18.96
C LEU A 65 1.16 -29.39 18.51
N SER A 66 1.33 -30.36 19.41
CA SER A 66 1.09 -31.78 19.10
C SER A 66 -0.37 -32.06 18.74
N LYS A 67 -1.31 -31.36 19.38
CA LYS A 67 -2.76 -31.50 19.16
C LYS A 67 -3.27 -30.76 17.92
N LEU A 68 -2.48 -29.87 17.33
CA LEU A 68 -2.85 -29.19 16.07
C LEU A 68 -2.91 -30.14 14.86
N ARG A 69 -2.27 -31.31 14.95
CA ARG A 69 -2.28 -32.34 13.90
C ARG A 69 -3.28 -33.47 14.17
N HIS A 70 -4.14 -33.29 15.17
CA HIS A 70 -5.10 -34.31 15.56
C HIS A 70 -6.23 -34.40 14.51
N HIS A 71 -6.76 -35.60 14.25
CA HIS A 71 -7.83 -35.80 13.25
C HIS A 71 -9.16 -35.13 13.66
N ASN A 72 -9.40 -34.97 14.97
CA ASN A 72 -10.57 -34.29 15.49
C ASN A 72 -10.38 -32.77 15.53
N GLN A 73 -11.10 -32.07 14.67
CA GLN A 73 -11.00 -30.61 14.51
C GLN A 73 -11.39 -29.81 15.77
N LYS A 74 -12.29 -30.32 16.61
CA LYS A 74 -12.63 -29.66 17.89
C LYS A 74 -11.45 -29.63 18.86
N ILE A 75 -10.62 -30.69 18.84
CA ILE A 75 -9.41 -30.76 19.67
C ILE A 75 -8.36 -29.77 19.13
N CYS A 76 -8.22 -29.67 17.81
CA CYS A 76 -7.35 -28.68 17.18
C CYS A 76 -7.78 -27.26 17.53
N LEU A 77 -9.07 -26.94 17.40
CA LEU A 77 -9.62 -25.62 17.73
C LEU A 77 -9.45 -25.27 19.22
N GLY A 78 -9.73 -26.21 20.13
CA GLY A 78 -9.48 -26.03 21.57
C GLY A 78 -8.01 -25.77 21.89
N SER A 79 -7.10 -26.42 21.17
CA SER A 79 -5.65 -26.23 21.31
C SER A 79 -5.19 -24.89 20.75
N LEU A 80 -5.77 -24.42 19.63
CA LEU A 80 -5.53 -23.07 19.09
C LEU A 80 -5.98 -21.98 20.07
N ASN A 81 -7.16 -22.12 20.68
CA ASN A 81 -7.66 -21.18 21.69
C ASN A 81 -6.77 -21.14 22.94
N THR A 82 -6.28 -22.30 23.37
CA THR A 82 -5.33 -22.40 24.49
C THR A 82 -4.01 -21.73 24.14
N LEU A 83 -3.49 -21.98 22.93
CA LEU A 83 -2.27 -21.35 22.43
C LEU A 83 -2.42 -19.82 22.36
N LYS A 84 -3.55 -19.32 21.84
CA LYS A 84 -3.87 -17.88 21.83
C LYS A 84 -3.80 -17.27 23.22
N HIS A 85 -4.46 -17.90 24.20
CA HIS A 85 -4.47 -17.43 25.58
C HIS A 85 -3.06 -17.39 26.18
N ILE A 86 -2.22 -18.39 25.88
CA ILE A 86 -0.81 -18.41 26.29
C ILE A 86 -0.06 -17.22 25.66
N LEU A 87 -0.18 -17.01 24.35
CA LEU A 87 0.50 -15.92 23.64
C LEU A 87 0.09 -14.53 24.15
N THR A 88 -1.17 -14.34 24.51
CA THR A 88 -1.65 -13.06 25.05
C THR A 88 -1.27 -12.82 26.51
N LYS A 89 -1.01 -13.88 27.28
CA LYS A 89 -0.80 -13.81 28.74
C LYS A 89 0.67 -13.73 29.14
N TYR A 90 1.57 -14.37 28.38
CA TYR A 90 2.99 -14.46 28.70
C TYR A 90 3.83 -13.53 27.80
N SER A 91 4.89 -12.93 28.35
CA SER A 91 5.80 -12.02 27.62
C SER A 91 6.52 -12.71 26.45
N THR A 92 6.83 -11.93 25.41
CA THR A 92 7.58 -12.28 24.18
C THR A 92 8.79 -13.18 24.44
N HIS A 93 9.56 -12.91 25.51
CA HIS A 93 10.74 -13.69 25.89
C HIS A 93 10.46 -15.19 26.16
N ALA A 94 9.29 -15.56 26.70
CA ALA A 94 8.96 -16.97 26.99
C ALA A 94 8.61 -17.77 25.71
N VAL A 95 8.18 -17.07 24.66
CA VAL A 95 7.72 -17.65 23.39
C VAL A 95 8.87 -17.82 22.39
N ASN A 96 9.92 -17.01 22.50
CA ASN A 96 11.06 -16.98 21.56
C ASN A 96 11.69 -18.35 21.28
N ASN A 97 11.83 -19.21 22.30
CA ASN A 97 12.43 -20.54 22.14
C ASN A 97 11.59 -21.51 21.30
N GLN A 98 10.30 -21.23 21.08
CA GLN A 98 9.39 -22.07 20.29
C GLN A 98 8.78 -21.36 19.09
N PHE A 99 9.14 -20.09 18.88
CA PHE A 99 8.59 -19.24 17.84
C PHE A 99 8.58 -19.91 16.46
N SER A 100 9.74 -20.46 16.05
CA SER A 100 9.90 -21.20 14.78
C SER A 100 8.87 -22.32 14.61
N SER A 101 8.64 -23.09 15.67
CA SER A 101 7.73 -24.23 15.65
C SER A 101 6.27 -23.78 15.62
N ILE A 102 5.93 -22.76 16.41
CA ILE A 102 4.58 -22.18 16.44
C ILE A 102 4.24 -21.64 15.05
N LEU A 103 5.10 -20.78 14.49
CA LEU A 103 4.88 -20.13 13.22
C LEU A 103 4.73 -21.14 12.07
N LYS A 104 5.60 -22.16 12.00
CA LYS A 104 5.49 -23.22 10.98
C LYS A 104 4.19 -24.01 11.08
N ASN A 105 3.75 -24.38 12.28
CA ASN A 105 2.51 -25.13 12.46
C ASN A 105 1.28 -24.25 12.17
N LEU A 106 1.28 -22.97 12.56
CA LEU A 106 0.19 -22.05 12.21
C LEU A 106 0.11 -21.80 10.70
N ALA A 107 1.24 -21.59 10.03
CA ALA A 107 1.28 -21.40 8.58
C ALA A 107 0.76 -22.65 7.83
N HIS A 108 1.11 -23.85 8.30
CA HIS A 108 0.61 -25.10 7.73
C HIS A 108 -0.92 -25.21 7.80
N LEU A 109 -1.53 -24.75 8.89
CA LEU A 109 -2.98 -24.77 9.08
C LEU A 109 -3.73 -23.87 8.08
N ALA A 110 -3.07 -22.99 7.33
CA ALA A 110 -3.70 -22.25 6.23
C ALA A 110 -4.34 -23.16 5.17
N THR A 111 -3.84 -24.39 5.03
CA THR A 111 -4.33 -25.40 4.08
C THR A 111 -5.21 -26.48 4.72
N ASN A 112 -5.61 -26.30 5.99
CA ASN A 112 -6.48 -27.26 6.67
C ASN A 112 -7.86 -27.34 6.00
N GLU A 113 -8.49 -28.51 5.97
CA GLU A 113 -9.82 -28.72 5.38
C GLU A 113 -10.93 -27.98 6.14
N ASP A 114 -10.80 -27.85 7.46
CA ASP A 114 -11.78 -27.22 8.34
C ASP A 114 -11.66 -25.69 8.37
N ARG A 115 -12.78 -25.01 8.12
CA ARG A 115 -12.85 -23.55 8.04
C ARG A 115 -12.52 -22.86 9.36
N ASP A 116 -13.01 -23.39 10.46
CA ASP A 116 -12.89 -22.74 11.76
C ASP A 116 -11.46 -22.88 12.28
N VAL A 117 -10.82 -24.04 12.05
CA VAL A 117 -9.40 -24.26 12.32
C VAL A 117 -8.53 -23.30 11.51
N ARG A 118 -8.77 -23.14 10.19
CA ARG A 118 -8.04 -22.16 9.36
C ARG A 118 -8.14 -20.75 9.93
N ARG A 119 -9.35 -20.27 10.19
CA ARG A 119 -9.59 -18.89 10.64
C ARG A 119 -9.04 -18.60 12.03
N GLU A 120 -9.20 -19.54 12.96
CA GLU A 120 -8.60 -19.37 14.29
C GLU A 120 -7.07 -19.37 14.19
N SER A 121 -6.47 -20.18 13.30
CA SER A 121 -5.01 -20.17 13.10
C SER A 121 -4.48 -18.80 12.65
N PHE A 122 -5.21 -18.07 11.80
CA PHE A 122 -4.84 -16.71 11.39
C PHE A 122 -4.97 -15.72 12.54
N THR A 123 -5.98 -15.90 13.40
CA THR A 123 -6.18 -15.06 14.58
C THR A 123 -5.09 -15.29 15.62
N VAL A 124 -4.68 -16.55 15.82
CA VAL A 124 -3.52 -16.91 16.66
C VAL A 124 -2.22 -16.38 16.07
N LEU A 125 -2.06 -16.44 14.74
CA LEU A 125 -0.89 -15.87 14.06
C LEU A 125 -0.81 -14.36 14.26
N GLN A 126 -1.94 -13.64 14.21
CA GLN A 126 -1.98 -12.22 14.51
C GLN A 126 -1.56 -11.93 15.96
N ALA A 127 -2.02 -12.72 16.93
CA ALA A 127 -1.60 -12.60 18.33
C ALA A 127 -0.11 -12.91 18.54
N LEU A 128 0.47 -13.79 17.71
CA LEU A 128 1.89 -14.11 17.73
C LEU A 128 2.74 -12.98 17.14
N LEU A 129 2.35 -12.45 15.99
CA LEU A 129 3.16 -11.49 15.22
C LEU A 129 3.06 -10.05 15.76
N GLY A 130 1.90 -9.65 16.31
CA GLY A 130 1.66 -8.28 16.78
C GLY A 130 2.76 -7.73 17.69
N PRO A 131 3.05 -8.38 18.83
CA PRO A 131 4.06 -7.89 19.78
C PRO A 131 5.49 -7.85 19.20
N ILE A 132 5.81 -8.72 18.24
CA ILE A 132 7.17 -8.82 17.68
C ILE A 132 7.44 -7.68 16.70
N VAL A 133 6.43 -7.30 15.92
CA VAL A 133 6.52 -6.21 14.95
C VAL A 133 6.75 -4.87 15.66
N ASP A 134 6.16 -4.70 16.85
CA ASP A 134 6.35 -3.50 17.68
C ASP A 134 7.77 -3.40 18.27
N GLU A 135 8.46 -4.54 18.47
CA GLU A 135 9.82 -4.60 19.04
C GLU A 135 10.91 -4.56 17.95
N ASP A 136 10.97 -5.58 17.08
CA ASP A 136 11.97 -5.70 16.01
C ASP A 136 11.47 -6.61 14.87
N SER A 137 11.10 -5.99 13.74
CA SER A 137 10.60 -6.69 12.55
C SER A 137 11.62 -7.61 11.87
N THR A 138 12.93 -7.45 12.14
CA THR A 138 14.00 -8.23 11.49
C THR A 138 14.03 -9.69 11.92
N ILE A 139 13.48 -10.00 13.11
CA ILE A 139 13.38 -11.37 13.66
C ILE A 139 12.57 -12.29 12.73
N LEU A 140 11.67 -11.72 11.93
CA LEU A 140 10.77 -12.46 11.05
C LEU A 140 11.41 -12.85 9.72
N MET A 141 12.51 -12.20 9.32
CA MET A 141 13.18 -12.38 8.03
C MET A 141 13.49 -13.84 7.68
N PRO A 142 13.98 -14.70 8.60
CA PRO A 142 14.26 -16.11 8.32
C PRO A 142 13.01 -16.96 7.99
N TYR A 143 11.81 -16.42 8.23
CA TYR A 143 10.54 -17.12 8.07
C TYR A 143 9.72 -16.67 6.86
N TYR A 144 10.20 -15.67 6.11
CA TYR A 144 9.48 -15.06 4.99
C TYR A 144 9.12 -16.09 3.92
N ASP A 145 10.09 -16.90 3.50
CA ASP A 145 9.89 -17.95 2.50
C ASP A 145 8.85 -18.99 2.95
N VAL A 146 8.84 -19.34 4.23
CA VAL A 146 7.90 -20.34 4.77
C VAL A 146 6.47 -19.79 4.73
N LEU A 147 6.27 -18.57 5.22
CA LEU A 147 4.95 -17.93 5.23
C LEU A 147 4.43 -17.71 3.80
N SER A 148 5.28 -17.18 2.93
CA SER A 148 4.97 -16.96 1.52
C SER A 148 4.64 -18.27 0.79
N SER A 149 5.39 -19.33 1.05
CA SER A 149 5.13 -20.65 0.43
C SER A 149 3.77 -21.21 0.85
N TYR A 150 3.43 -21.18 2.15
CA TYR A 150 2.12 -21.65 2.62
C TYR A 150 0.97 -20.79 2.10
N LEU A 151 1.16 -19.47 2.01
CA LEU A 151 0.19 -18.58 1.39
C LEU A 151 -0.01 -18.97 -0.09
N CYS A 152 1.06 -19.12 -0.87
CA CYS A 152 0.96 -19.51 -2.28
C CYS A 152 0.27 -20.87 -2.46
N CYS A 153 0.58 -21.85 -1.60
CA CYS A 153 -0.11 -23.15 -1.59
C CYS A 153 -1.61 -22.99 -1.34
N ALA A 154 -2.00 -22.14 -0.39
CA ALA A 154 -3.40 -21.91 -0.06
C ALA A 154 -4.15 -21.15 -1.18
N MET A 155 -3.52 -20.17 -1.82
CA MET A 155 -4.09 -19.40 -2.95
C MET A 155 -4.30 -20.26 -4.21
N THR A 156 -3.41 -21.24 -4.44
CA THR A 156 -3.48 -22.17 -5.59
C THR A 156 -4.18 -23.49 -5.28
N HIS A 157 -4.74 -23.63 -4.08
CA HIS A 157 -5.35 -24.86 -3.61
C HIS A 157 -6.56 -25.26 -4.48
N ILE A 158 -6.79 -26.56 -4.71
CA ILE A 158 -7.89 -27.04 -5.56
C ILE A 158 -9.29 -26.73 -5.00
N ASP A 159 -9.42 -26.67 -3.67
CA ASP A 159 -10.66 -26.28 -2.99
C ASP A 159 -10.82 -24.74 -2.95
N PRO A 160 -11.85 -24.16 -3.60
CA PRO A 160 -12.08 -22.71 -3.64
C PRO A 160 -12.36 -22.11 -2.26
N ARG A 161 -12.79 -22.91 -1.27
CA ARG A 161 -13.00 -22.44 0.11
C ARG A 161 -11.68 -22.11 0.80
N ILE A 162 -10.64 -22.90 0.52
CA ILE A 162 -9.29 -22.66 1.04
C ILE A 162 -8.68 -21.45 0.32
N GLN A 163 -8.84 -21.36 -1.02
CA GLN A 163 -8.42 -20.17 -1.77
C GLN A 163 -9.07 -18.90 -1.20
N SER A 164 -10.37 -18.93 -0.89
CA SER A 164 -11.07 -17.77 -0.32
C SER A 164 -10.52 -17.37 1.05
N ASP A 165 -10.26 -18.33 1.95
CA ASP A 165 -9.72 -18.01 3.28
C ASP A 165 -8.22 -17.66 3.22
N SER A 166 -7.48 -18.06 2.18
CA SER A 166 -6.07 -17.66 1.97
C SER A 166 -5.91 -16.14 1.83
N LEU A 167 -6.94 -15.44 1.33
CA LEU A 167 -6.95 -13.98 1.28
C LEU A 167 -7.00 -13.34 2.67
N LEU A 168 -7.59 -14.03 3.67
CA LEU A 168 -7.55 -13.59 5.06
C LEU A 168 -6.16 -13.82 5.67
N PHE A 169 -5.47 -14.88 5.26
CA PHE A 169 -4.07 -15.08 5.64
C PHE A 169 -3.19 -13.96 5.07
N LEU A 170 -3.38 -13.60 3.80
CA LEU A 170 -2.71 -12.46 3.18
C LEU A 170 -2.99 -11.16 3.92
N ASP A 171 -4.23 -10.90 4.37
CA ASP A 171 -4.56 -9.70 5.16
C ASP A 171 -3.72 -9.60 6.45
N VAL A 172 -3.50 -10.73 7.13
CA VAL A 172 -2.65 -10.76 8.33
C VAL A 172 -1.21 -10.39 7.97
N LEU A 173 -0.67 -10.92 6.87
CA LEU A 173 0.68 -10.62 6.42
C LEU A 173 0.83 -9.17 5.94
N LEU A 174 -0.12 -8.64 5.17
CA LEU A 174 -0.13 -7.24 4.74
C LEU A 174 -0.19 -6.26 5.92
N LYS A 175 -0.91 -6.63 6.99
CA LYS A 175 -1.05 -5.76 8.17
C LYS A 175 0.18 -5.78 9.08
N LEU A 176 0.76 -6.97 9.32
CA LEU A 176 1.78 -7.14 10.36
C LEU A 176 3.19 -7.27 9.78
N THR A 177 3.33 -7.87 8.60
CA THR A 177 4.63 -8.13 7.97
C THR A 177 4.62 -7.76 6.48
N PRO A 178 4.42 -6.46 6.14
CA PRO A 178 4.36 -6.00 4.75
C PRO A 178 5.56 -6.45 3.91
N SER A 179 6.75 -6.47 4.51
CA SER A 179 8.03 -6.87 3.89
C SER A 179 8.01 -8.27 3.27
N ILE A 180 7.24 -9.21 3.82
CA ILE A 180 7.10 -10.57 3.24
C ILE A 180 6.43 -10.49 1.88
N VAL A 181 5.37 -9.68 1.81
CA VAL A 181 4.57 -9.54 0.61
C VAL A 181 5.32 -8.74 -0.44
N THR A 182 6.07 -7.71 -0.02
CA THR A 182 6.93 -6.95 -0.95
C THR A 182 8.04 -7.81 -1.52
N ASN A 183 8.69 -8.68 -0.73
CA ASN A 183 9.80 -9.51 -1.23
C ASN A 183 9.35 -10.64 -2.16
N HIS A 184 8.08 -11.08 -2.06
CA HIS A 184 7.53 -12.18 -2.86
C HIS A 184 6.42 -11.74 -3.81
N TYR A 185 6.31 -10.44 -4.10
CA TYR A 185 5.20 -9.85 -4.84
C TYR A 185 4.94 -10.53 -6.19
N SER A 186 5.98 -10.89 -6.94
CA SER A 186 5.82 -11.47 -8.28
C SER A 186 5.07 -12.80 -8.24
N LYS A 187 5.37 -13.66 -7.26
CA LYS A 187 4.70 -14.97 -7.11
C LYS A 187 3.27 -14.80 -6.62
N ILE A 188 3.06 -13.90 -5.66
CA ILE A 188 1.73 -13.61 -5.12
C ILE A 188 0.83 -13.00 -6.21
N MET A 189 1.39 -12.13 -7.06
CA MET A 189 0.72 -11.54 -8.22
C MET A 189 0.28 -12.62 -9.23
N ASP A 190 1.12 -13.62 -9.49
CA ASP A 190 0.75 -14.75 -10.35
C ASP A 190 -0.45 -15.53 -9.79
N ASN A 191 -0.46 -15.78 -8.48
CA ASN A 191 -1.59 -16.43 -7.82
C ASN A 191 -2.88 -15.60 -7.94
N PHE A 192 -2.78 -14.26 -7.81
CA PHE A 192 -3.93 -13.38 -8.03
C PHE A 192 -4.49 -13.50 -9.45
N LEU A 193 -3.61 -13.55 -10.46
CA LEU A 193 -4.00 -13.72 -11.86
C LEU A 193 -4.69 -15.07 -12.07
N ASP A 194 -4.22 -16.15 -11.45
CA ASP A 194 -4.84 -17.48 -11.52
C ASP A 194 -6.20 -17.56 -10.82
N MET A 195 -6.42 -16.76 -9.77
CA MET A 195 -7.72 -16.72 -9.07
C MET A 195 -8.82 -16.03 -9.88
N ILE A 196 -8.46 -15.12 -10.80
CA ILE A 196 -9.41 -14.38 -11.65
C ILE A 196 -9.44 -14.87 -13.11
N SER A 197 -8.45 -15.66 -13.53
CA SER A 197 -8.28 -16.08 -14.93
C SER A 197 -7.63 -17.46 -15.05
N LYS A 198 -7.79 -18.08 -16.23
CA LYS A 198 -7.13 -19.33 -16.63
C LYS A 198 -6.37 -19.09 -17.93
N LEU A 199 -5.24 -19.77 -18.10
CA LEU A 199 -4.52 -19.79 -19.37
C LEU A 199 -5.39 -20.47 -20.44
N ARG A 200 -5.51 -19.84 -21.61
CA ARG A 200 -6.13 -20.48 -22.78
C ARG A 200 -5.21 -21.61 -23.25
N ILE A 201 -5.80 -22.72 -23.69
CA ILE A 201 -5.07 -23.91 -24.16
C ILE A 201 -4.47 -23.68 -25.56
N GLU A 202 -4.82 -22.57 -26.21
CA GLU A 202 -4.40 -22.24 -27.57
C GLU A 202 -2.98 -21.65 -27.64
N SER A 203 -2.39 -21.68 -28.82
CA SER A 203 -0.99 -21.30 -29.16
C SER A 203 -0.46 -19.92 -28.73
N LYS A 204 -1.25 -19.10 -28.01
CA LYS A 204 -0.84 -17.83 -27.40
C LYS A 204 -1.09 -17.87 -25.88
N PRO A 205 -0.20 -17.30 -25.05
CA PRO A 205 -0.38 -17.22 -23.59
C PRO A 205 -1.40 -16.13 -23.21
N GLU A 206 -2.57 -16.11 -23.86
CA GLU A 206 -3.67 -15.23 -23.50
C GLU A 206 -4.49 -15.89 -22.39
N ARG A 207 -4.85 -15.13 -21.36
CA ARG A 207 -5.70 -15.58 -20.25
C ARG A 207 -7.17 -15.32 -20.57
N SER A 208 -8.06 -16.12 -19.99
CA SER A 208 -9.51 -15.93 -20.04
C SER A 208 -10.08 -15.94 -18.62
N LEU A 209 -11.09 -15.13 -18.36
CA LEU A 209 -11.69 -15.02 -17.03
C LEU A 209 -12.27 -16.34 -16.51
N THR A 210 -12.14 -16.56 -15.20
CA THR A 210 -12.72 -17.73 -14.52
C THR A 210 -14.21 -17.49 -14.23
N LEU A 211 -15.02 -18.53 -14.43
CA LEU A 211 -16.41 -18.59 -13.99
C LEU A 211 -16.50 -19.45 -12.73
N ASN A 212 -17.04 -18.89 -11.64
CA ASN A 212 -17.24 -19.62 -10.39
C ASN A 212 -18.67 -20.16 -10.31
N LEU A 213 -18.94 -21.24 -11.04
CA LEU A 213 -20.28 -21.85 -11.11
C LEU A 213 -20.66 -22.63 -9.84
N ASN A 214 -19.67 -23.06 -9.03
CA ASN A 214 -19.88 -23.95 -7.89
C ASN A 214 -19.87 -23.23 -6.52
N SER A 215 -19.83 -21.90 -6.48
CA SER A 215 -19.78 -21.13 -5.23
C SER A 215 -21.14 -20.55 -4.84
N LYS A 216 -21.37 -20.40 -3.52
CA LYS A 216 -22.52 -19.66 -2.97
C LYS A 216 -22.45 -18.14 -3.22
N ILE A 217 -21.34 -17.65 -3.74
CA ILE A 217 -21.04 -16.24 -4.01
C ILE A 217 -21.04 -16.03 -5.54
N SER A 218 -21.53 -14.88 -6.01
CA SER A 218 -21.50 -14.53 -7.43
C SER A 218 -20.06 -14.40 -7.94
N THR A 219 -19.83 -14.71 -9.23
CA THR A 219 -18.51 -14.53 -9.86
C THR A 219 -18.01 -13.08 -9.73
N VAL A 220 -18.92 -12.10 -9.85
CA VAL A 220 -18.62 -10.68 -9.66
C VAL A 220 -18.12 -10.42 -8.24
N LYS A 221 -18.86 -10.85 -7.22
CA LYS A 221 -18.48 -10.64 -5.82
C LYS A 221 -17.19 -11.36 -5.44
N TRP A 222 -16.92 -12.54 -6.00
CA TRP A 222 -15.62 -13.19 -5.89
C TRP A 222 -14.50 -12.31 -6.46
N ARG A 223 -14.62 -11.86 -7.70
CA ARG A 223 -13.59 -11.02 -8.33
C ARG A 223 -13.39 -9.71 -7.57
N VAL A 224 -14.46 -9.07 -7.09
CA VAL A 224 -14.37 -7.89 -6.21
C VAL A 224 -13.49 -8.20 -4.98
N ASN A 225 -13.75 -9.30 -4.28
CA ASN A 225 -12.95 -9.68 -3.11
C ASN A 225 -11.46 -9.88 -3.47
N VAL A 226 -11.17 -10.58 -4.57
CA VAL A 226 -9.80 -10.83 -5.01
C VAL A 226 -9.10 -9.53 -5.41
N LEU A 227 -9.76 -8.68 -6.21
CA LEU A 227 -9.21 -7.40 -6.69
C LEU A 227 -8.99 -6.40 -5.55
N GLN A 228 -9.84 -6.38 -4.53
CA GLN A 228 -9.60 -5.55 -3.34
C GLN A 228 -8.33 -5.96 -2.59
N LYS A 229 -8.05 -7.25 -2.49
CA LYS A 229 -6.82 -7.75 -1.83
C LYS A 229 -5.58 -7.46 -2.66
N LEU A 230 -5.71 -7.57 -3.99
CA LEU A 230 -4.68 -7.14 -4.91
C LEU A 230 -4.40 -5.62 -4.80
N GLN A 231 -5.45 -4.80 -4.71
CA GLN A 231 -5.33 -3.36 -4.53
C GLN A 231 -4.60 -2.99 -3.24
N LEU A 232 -4.92 -3.64 -2.12
CA LEU A 232 -4.19 -3.46 -0.85
C LEU A 232 -2.70 -3.85 -0.97
N MET A 233 -2.41 -4.97 -1.64
CA MET A 233 -1.02 -5.38 -1.90
C MET A 233 -0.27 -4.34 -2.73
N LEU A 234 -0.89 -3.83 -3.79
CA LEU A 234 -0.31 -2.81 -4.65
C LEU A 234 -0.06 -1.49 -3.89
N GLN A 235 -0.95 -1.08 -2.99
CA GLN A 235 -0.73 0.09 -2.13
C GLN A 235 0.49 -0.09 -1.22
N VAL A 236 0.57 -1.21 -0.50
CA VAL A 236 1.71 -1.52 0.38
C VAL A 236 3.03 -1.50 -0.39
N LEU A 237 3.05 -2.05 -1.60
CA LEU A 237 4.21 -2.03 -2.49
C LEU A 237 4.59 -0.60 -2.93
N ILE A 238 3.62 0.25 -3.27
CA ILE A 238 3.86 1.67 -3.62
C ILE A 238 4.46 2.41 -2.43
N ASP A 239 3.90 2.22 -1.23
CA ASP A 239 4.37 2.88 -0.02
C ASP A 239 5.78 2.43 0.35
N PHE A 240 6.08 1.15 0.20
CA PHE A 240 7.42 0.61 0.37
C PHE A 240 8.43 1.26 -0.60
N MET A 241 8.08 1.37 -1.88
CA MET A 241 8.95 1.98 -2.90
C MET A 241 9.18 3.48 -2.67
N LYS A 242 8.13 4.24 -2.32
CA LYS A 242 8.24 5.68 -2.01
C LYS A 242 9.16 5.94 -0.81
N ASN A 243 9.04 5.13 0.24
CA ASN A 243 9.87 5.26 1.44
C ASN A 243 11.34 4.98 1.13
N ASP A 244 11.65 4.00 0.26
CA ASP A 244 13.03 3.73 -0.13
C ASP A 244 13.62 4.89 -0.96
N ASP A 245 12.82 5.49 -1.84
CA ASP A 245 13.17 6.67 -2.62
C ASP A 245 13.55 7.89 -1.75
N ASP A 246 12.79 8.16 -0.71
CA ASP A 246 13.03 9.30 0.20
C ASP A 246 14.28 9.07 1.06
N ILE A 247 14.52 7.82 1.49
CA ILE A 247 15.76 7.42 2.15
C ILE A 247 16.95 7.63 1.20
N GLN A 248 16.85 7.18 -0.06
CA GLN A 248 17.92 7.33 -1.04
C GLN A 248 18.22 8.80 -1.38
N LYS A 249 17.21 9.68 -1.43
CA LYS A 249 17.41 11.14 -1.64
C LYS A 249 18.12 11.81 -0.47
N GLY A 250 17.84 11.40 0.77
CA GLY A 250 18.52 11.89 1.97
C GLY A 250 20.02 11.52 2.03
N TYR A 251 20.39 10.36 1.49
CA TYR A 251 21.79 9.88 1.49
C TYR A 251 22.65 10.39 0.33
N ARG A 252 22.09 11.04 -0.69
CA ARG A 252 22.87 11.60 -1.82
C ARG A 252 23.82 12.75 -1.43
N GLY A 253 23.83 13.19 -0.17
CA GLY A 253 24.86 14.08 0.40
C GLY A 253 26.13 13.37 0.89
N GLY A 254 26.17 12.04 0.95
CA GLY A 254 27.33 11.26 1.40
C GLY A 254 27.92 10.40 0.27
N ASN A 255 29.25 10.38 0.14
CA ASN A 255 29.98 9.53 -0.81
C ASN A 255 29.75 8.03 -0.53
N ASN A 256 28.71 7.44 -1.10
CA ASN A 256 28.50 5.99 -1.08
C ASN A 256 29.50 5.32 -2.03
N LYS A 257 30.56 4.71 -1.48
CA LYS A 257 31.47 3.81 -2.22
C LYS A 257 30.86 2.41 -2.27
N ASN A 258 30.43 1.98 -3.45
CA ASN A 258 30.03 0.60 -3.69
C ASN A 258 31.28 -0.28 -3.82
N TYR A 259 31.40 -1.32 -3.00
CA TYR A 259 32.48 -2.30 -3.06
C TYR A 259 31.98 -3.56 -3.79
N SER A 260 32.55 -3.86 -4.96
CA SER A 260 32.29 -5.10 -5.69
C SER A 260 33.35 -6.14 -5.35
N PHE A 261 32.95 -7.34 -4.92
CA PHE A 261 33.88 -8.44 -4.68
C PHE A 261 34.54 -8.92 -5.98
N ASN A 262 35.86 -9.12 -5.95
CA ASN A 262 36.65 -9.63 -7.06
C ASN A 262 37.67 -10.64 -6.51
N ASP A 263 37.61 -11.89 -6.98
CA ASP A 263 38.45 -13.01 -6.54
C ASP A 263 39.95 -12.74 -6.63
N LYS A 264 40.36 -11.78 -7.48
CA LYS A 264 41.78 -11.47 -7.73
C LYS A 264 42.32 -10.33 -6.87
N THR A 265 41.47 -9.61 -6.15
CA THR A 265 41.88 -8.44 -5.37
C THR A 265 41.28 -8.50 -3.97
N PRO A 266 42.10 -8.67 -2.91
CA PRO A 266 41.59 -8.63 -1.54
C PRO A 266 41.05 -7.23 -1.23
N ILE A 267 39.81 -7.18 -0.74
CA ILE A 267 39.16 -5.95 -0.29
C ILE A 267 39.28 -5.89 1.23
N TYR A 268 39.90 -4.83 1.73
CA TYR A 268 40.07 -4.59 3.16
C TYR A 268 38.98 -3.63 3.64
N LEU A 269 37.96 -4.17 4.32
CA LEU A 269 36.90 -3.39 4.97
C LEU A 269 37.22 -3.26 6.46
N GLY A 270 37.23 -2.03 6.97
CA GLY A 270 37.41 -1.78 8.41
C GLY A 270 36.16 -2.19 9.18
N VAL A 271 36.25 -3.25 9.98
CA VAL A 271 35.15 -3.83 10.76
C VAL A 271 34.52 -2.82 11.75
N TYR A 272 35.27 -1.79 12.14
CA TYR A 272 34.87 -0.79 13.14
C TYR A 272 34.62 0.61 12.56
N ASN A 273 34.69 0.78 11.24
CA ASN A 273 34.27 2.04 10.65
C ASN A 273 32.74 2.03 10.58
N ASN A 274 32.09 3.07 11.14
CA ASN A 274 30.67 3.40 10.93
C ASN A 274 30.40 3.84 9.48
N HIS A 275 30.92 3.10 8.50
CA HIS A 275 30.26 3.06 7.21
C HIS A 275 28.97 2.30 7.46
N ASN A 276 27.83 2.94 7.17
CA ASN A 276 26.54 2.26 7.08
C ASN A 276 26.61 1.24 5.94
N LEU A 277 27.36 0.16 6.14
CA LEU A 277 27.37 -1.03 5.33
C LEU A 277 26.01 -1.68 5.59
N LYS A 278 24.96 -1.13 4.97
CA LYS A 278 23.83 -1.97 4.60
C LYS A 278 24.45 -3.06 3.73
N ILE A 279 24.48 -4.28 4.24
CA ILE A 279 24.59 -5.45 3.37
C ILE A 279 23.35 -5.33 2.49
N ASN A 280 23.51 -4.73 1.32
CA ASN A 280 22.47 -4.67 0.31
C ASN A 280 22.11 -6.12 0.07
N GLU A 281 20.91 -6.52 0.49
CA GLU A 281 20.47 -7.89 0.76
C GLU A 281 21.06 -8.89 -0.24
N LEU A 282 22.29 -9.33 0.05
CA LEU A 282 22.89 -10.47 -0.58
C LEU A 282 22.05 -11.60 -0.02
N GLY A 283 21.12 -12.09 -0.84
CA GLY A 283 20.39 -13.31 -0.62
C GLY A 283 21.38 -14.48 -0.48
N LEU A 284 22.06 -14.56 0.67
CA LEU A 284 22.91 -15.67 1.08
C LEU A 284 22.12 -16.98 1.16
N PHE A 285 20.79 -16.91 1.07
CA PHE A 285 19.87 -18.04 1.01
C PHE A 285 18.89 -18.04 -0.17
N SER A 286 18.98 -17.06 -1.10
CA SER A 286 18.20 -17.09 -2.35
C SER A 286 19.15 -17.39 -3.51
N GLY A 287 19.03 -18.59 -4.08
CA GLY A 287 19.91 -19.14 -5.11
C GLY A 287 19.86 -18.45 -6.49
N SER A 288 19.73 -17.13 -6.56
CA SER A 288 19.86 -16.37 -7.81
C SER A 288 20.86 -15.23 -7.64
N ASN A 289 22.14 -15.54 -7.88
CA ASN A 289 23.20 -14.56 -8.10
C ASN A 289 22.87 -13.69 -9.33
N LYS A 290 22.34 -12.48 -9.14
CA LYS A 290 22.32 -11.43 -10.18
C LYS A 290 22.61 -10.06 -9.57
N SER A 291 23.42 -9.29 -10.28
CA SER A 291 23.93 -7.98 -9.84
C SER A 291 22.80 -6.96 -9.74
N VAL A 292 22.91 -6.01 -8.80
CA VAL A 292 21.87 -5.03 -8.45
C VAL A 292 21.28 -4.26 -9.65
N ILE A 293 22.08 -3.94 -10.68
CA ILE A 293 21.60 -3.28 -11.90
C ILE A 293 20.84 -4.23 -12.83
N SER A 294 21.23 -5.51 -12.85
CA SER A 294 20.51 -6.55 -13.60
C SER A 294 19.25 -7.04 -12.88
N THR A 295 19.20 -6.92 -11.55
CA THR A 295 18.04 -7.30 -10.74
C THR A 295 16.93 -6.26 -10.83
N SER A 296 17.23 -4.96 -10.75
CA SER A 296 16.22 -3.90 -10.91
C SER A 296 15.59 -3.91 -12.31
N LEU A 297 16.40 -4.03 -13.37
CA LEU A 297 15.91 -4.15 -14.75
C LEU A 297 15.15 -5.46 -15.01
N TYR A 298 15.52 -6.56 -14.35
CA TYR A 298 14.81 -7.84 -14.46
C TYR A 298 13.46 -7.80 -13.73
N GLU A 299 13.42 -7.24 -12.53
CA GLU A 299 12.19 -7.04 -11.74
C GLU A 299 11.22 -6.06 -12.43
N ALA A 300 11.75 -4.97 -12.97
CA ALA A 300 11.05 -4.02 -13.84
C ALA A 300 10.36 -4.71 -15.03
N ASN A 301 11.10 -5.52 -15.77
CA ASN A 301 10.56 -6.27 -16.91
C ASN A 301 9.50 -7.30 -16.46
N ILE A 302 9.73 -8.00 -15.35
CA ILE A 302 8.75 -8.92 -14.77
C ILE A 302 7.44 -8.20 -14.43
N PHE A 303 7.52 -7.03 -13.79
CA PHE A 303 6.31 -6.30 -13.42
C PHE A 303 5.59 -5.71 -14.63
N GLN A 304 6.33 -5.19 -15.61
CA GLN A 304 5.74 -4.78 -16.89
C GLN A 304 4.97 -5.94 -17.54
N ASP A 305 5.53 -7.15 -17.56
CA ASP A 305 4.85 -8.36 -18.05
C ASP A 305 3.58 -8.65 -17.26
N LYS A 306 3.61 -8.51 -15.92
CA LYS A 306 2.40 -8.64 -15.08
C LYS A 306 1.33 -7.60 -15.45
N ILE A 307 1.70 -6.33 -15.67
CA ILE A 307 0.77 -5.28 -16.13
C ILE A 307 0.17 -5.66 -17.49
N THR A 308 0.99 -6.16 -18.42
CA THR A 308 0.51 -6.57 -19.75
C THR A 308 -0.50 -7.70 -19.72
N THR A 309 -0.46 -8.52 -18.68
CA THR A 309 -1.43 -9.59 -18.45
C THR A 309 -2.66 -9.08 -17.70
N LEU A 310 -2.48 -8.24 -16.67
CA LEU A 310 -3.55 -7.78 -15.79
C LEU A 310 -4.50 -6.78 -16.47
N MET A 311 -3.98 -5.78 -17.20
CA MET A 311 -4.79 -4.71 -17.78
C MET A 311 -5.92 -5.23 -18.69
N PRO A 312 -5.67 -6.14 -19.65
CA PRO A 312 -6.74 -6.74 -20.44
C PRO A 312 -7.79 -7.47 -19.60
N LEU A 313 -7.36 -8.22 -18.57
CA LEU A 313 -8.28 -8.95 -17.69
C LEU A 313 -9.19 -8.01 -16.89
N LEU A 314 -8.68 -6.85 -16.46
CA LEU A 314 -9.51 -5.82 -15.82
C LEU A 314 -10.59 -5.29 -16.78
N PHE A 315 -10.24 -5.03 -18.04
CA PHE A 315 -11.20 -4.59 -19.05
C PHE A 315 -12.23 -5.66 -19.38
N GLU A 316 -11.82 -6.91 -19.60
CA GLU A 316 -12.74 -8.03 -19.82
C GLU A 316 -13.69 -8.20 -18.61
N THR A 317 -13.15 -8.10 -17.39
CA THR A 317 -13.95 -8.24 -16.15
C THR A 317 -15.00 -7.14 -16.06
N TRP A 318 -14.66 -5.91 -16.47
CA TRP A 318 -15.62 -4.82 -16.50
C TRP A 318 -16.67 -5.00 -17.60
N LEU A 319 -16.26 -5.38 -18.82
CA LEU A 319 -17.18 -5.56 -19.94
C LEU A 319 -18.24 -6.63 -19.66
N GLU A 320 -17.87 -7.75 -19.03
CA GLU A 320 -18.80 -8.81 -18.63
C GLU A 320 -19.95 -8.26 -17.76
N VAL A 321 -19.65 -7.32 -16.87
CA VAL A 321 -20.62 -6.72 -15.95
C VAL A 321 -21.34 -5.52 -16.56
N LYS A 322 -20.63 -4.66 -17.30
CA LYS A 322 -21.18 -3.46 -17.95
C LYS A 322 -22.34 -3.81 -18.90
N LEU A 323 -22.20 -4.89 -19.68
CA LEU A 323 -23.22 -5.33 -20.63
C LEU A 323 -24.54 -5.77 -19.95
N ASN A 324 -24.49 -6.17 -18.68
CA ASN A 324 -25.67 -6.58 -17.92
C ASN A 324 -26.40 -5.40 -17.27
N ASN A 325 -25.83 -4.19 -17.27
CA ASN A 325 -26.42 -3.01 -16.64
C ASN A 325 -27.32 -2.24 -17.63
N CYS A 326 -28.44 -1.74 -17.11
CA CYS A 326 -29.40 -0.96 -17.90
C CYS A 326 -28.99 0.52 -17.97
N LYS A 327 -29.37 1.19 -19.06
CA LYS A 327 -29.31 2.65 -19.17
C LYS A 327 -30.58 3.26 -18.57
N ASP A 328 -30.44 4.36 -17.84
CA ASP A 328 -31.57 5.16 -17.41
C ASP A 328 -32.18 5.99 -18.56
N SER A 329 -33.25 6.72 -18.26
CA SER A 329 -33.92 7.63 -19.20
C SER A 329 -33.02 8.77 -19.71
N SER A 330 -31.91 9.06 -19.02
CA SER A 330 -30.90 10.04 -19.42
C SER A 330 -29.77 9.42 -20.27
N GLY A 331 -29.79 8.11 -20.48
CA GLY A 331 -28.78 7.35 -21.21
C GLY A 331 -27.56 6.93 -20.37
N CYS A 332 -27.53 7.25 -19.07
CA CYS A 332 -26.46 6.90 -18.14
C CYS A 332 -26.59 5.44 -17.68
N TYR A 333 -25.46 4.74 -17.51
CA TYR A 333 -25.47 3.38 -16.99
C TYR A 333 -25.77 3.38 -15.49
N VAL A 334 -26.76 2.59 -15.07
CA VAL A 334 -27.13 2.42 -13.65
C VAL A 334 -26.51 1.13 -13.13
N LEU A 335 -25.60 1.27 -12.16
CA LEU A 335 -24.84 0.20 -11.56
C LEU A 335 -25.50 -0.30 -10.26
N ASN A 336 -25.57 -1.62 -10.09
CA ASN A 336 -25.88 -2.22 -8.80
C ASN A 336 -24.67 -2.14 -7.84
N ALA A 337 -24.87 -2.46 -6.55
CA ALA A 337 -23.81 -2.36 -5.55
C ALA A 337 -22.55 -3.18 -5.91
N GLU A 338 -22.72 -4.41 -6.43
CA GLU A 338 -21.59 -5.27 -6.82
C GLU A 338 -20.79 -4.67 -7.99
N SER A 339 -21.48 -4.14 -9.01
CA SER A 339 -20.88 -3.48 -10.17
C SER A 339 -20.15 -2.20 -9.77
N THR A 340 -20.72 -1.41 -8.86
CA THR A 340 -20.10 -0.19 -8.32
C THR A 340 -18.83 -0.50 -7.55
N SER A 341 -18.83 -1.56 -6.72
CA SER A 341 -17.63 -2.03 -6.02
C SER A 341 -16.58 -2.57 -6.99
N LEU A 342 -17.00 -3.29 -8.04
CA LEU A 342 -16.09 -3.79 -9.07
C LEU A 342 -15.39 -2.65 -9.81
N LEU A 343 -16.17 -1.67 -10.31
CA LEU A 343 -15.61 -0.51 -10.99
C LEU A 343 -14.63 0.25 -10.09
N LYS A 344 -14.97 0.40 -8.80
CA LYS A 344 -14.06 1.01 -7.82
C LYS A 344 -12.72 0.29 -7.76
N SER A 345 -12.74 -1.03 -7.52
CA SER A 345 -11.52 -1.82 -7.41
C SER A 345 -10.69 -1.82 -8.70
N ILE A 346 -11.34 -1.88 -9.87
CA ILE A 346 -10.66 -1.78 -11.17
C ILE A 346 -9.96 -0.42 -11.30
N MET A 347 -10.65 0.68 -11.00
CA MET A 347 -10.07 2.02 -11.12
C MET A 347 -8.92 2.25 -10.13
N GLU A 348 -9.06 1.79 -8.88
CA GLU A 348 -7.99 1.86 -7.88
C GLU A 348 -6.76 1.07 -8.32
N ILE A 349 -6.93 -0.15 -8.85
CA ILE A 349 -5.82 -0.94 -9.40
C ILE A 349 -5.16 -0.22 -10.55
N ILE A 350 -5.92 0.30 -11.53
CA ILE A 350 -5.35 1.03 -12.68
C ILE A 350 -4.52 2.24 -12.22
N ILE A 351 -5.00 2.98 -11.22
CA ILE A 351 -4.28 4.10 -10.61
C ILE A 351 -2.99 3.61 -9.92
N SER A 352 -3.05 2.52 -9.15
CA SER A 352 -1.87 1.92 -8.53
C SER A 352 -0.84 1.49 -9.58
N LEU A 353 -1.25 0.80 -10.65
CA LEU A 353 -0.36 0.40 -11.74
C LEU A 353 0.32 1.61 -12.40
N ARG A 354 -0.42 2.71 -12.57
CA ARG A 354 0.14 3.98 -13.06
C ARG A 354 1.22 4.52 -12.13
N TYR A 355 1.04 4.48 -10.80
CA TYR A 355 2.07 4.91 -9.86
C TYR A 355 3.33 4.04 -9.95
N PHE A 356 3.20 2.72 -10.09
CA PHE A 356 4.36 1.86 -10.32
C PHE A 356 5.13 2.21 -11.58
N VAL A 357 4.42 2.41 -12.69
CA VAL A 357 5.03 2.78 -13.97
C VAL A 357 5.81 4.10 -13.84
N GLU A 358 5.33 5.04 -13.02
CA GLU A 358 6.03 6.29 -12.75
C GLU A 358 7.25 6.17 -11.85
N ILE A 359 7.16 5.39 -10.77
CA ILE A 359 8.31 5.12 -9.90
C ILE A 359 9.42 4.47 -10.72
N GLN A 360 9.09 3.42 -11.47
CA GLN A 360 10.04 2.72 -12.33
C GLN A 360 10.64 3.65 -13.40
N ALA A 361 9.84 4.50 -14.02
CA ALA A 361 10.31 5.46 -15.02
C ALA A 361 11.32 6.46 -14.44
N ASN A 362 11.10 6.91 -13.20
CA ASN A 362 12.03 7.82 -12.52
C ASN A 362 13.37 7.12 -12.21
N ASP A 363 13.33 5.85 -11.78
CA ASP A 363 14.53 5.06 -11.49
C ASP A 363 15.35 4.75 -12.74
N GLU A 364 14.67 4.37 -13.83
CA GLU A 364 15.31 3.98 -15.09
C GLU A 364 15.60 5.16 -16.03
N LYS A 365 15.15 6.37 -15.68
CA LYS A 365 15.08 7.52 -16.60
C LYS A 365 14.34 7.16 -17.91
N SER A 366 13.33 6.30 -17.82
CA SER A 366 12.53 5.82 -18.95
C SER A 366 11.23 6.62 -19.05
N ASN A 367 10.47 6.43 -20.14
CA ASN A 367 9.21 7.16 -20.37
C ASN A 367 7.99 6.27 -20.05
N THR A 368 6.98 6.86 -19.43
CA THR A 368 5.69 6.22 -19.08
C THR A 368 4.73 6.08 -20.29
N ASP A 369 5.07 6.68 -21.43
CA ASP A 369 4.28 6.69 -22.66
C ASP A 369 3.75 5.33 -23.11
N TRP A 370 4.53 4.25 -22.92
CA TRP A 370 4.14 2.92 -23.39
C TRP A 370 2.84 2.45 -22.75
N PHE A 371 2.63 2.76 -21.46
CA PHE A 371 1.46 2.36 -20.70
C PHE A 371 0.21 3.07 -21.25
N TYR A 372 0.30 4.40 -21.41
CA TYR A 372 -0.80 5.19 -21.91
C TYR A 372 -1.13 4.88 -23.38
N LYS A 373 -0.11 4.79 -24.25
CA LYS A 373 -0.32 4.49 -25.68
C LYS A 373 -0.93 3.11 -25.90
N LYS A 374 -0.51 2.10 -25.13
CA LYS A 374 -0.98 0.73 -25.28
C LYS A 374 -2.45 0.57 -24.87
N TYR A 375 -2.85 1.09 -23.69
CA TYR A 375 -4.18 0.82 -23.13
C TYR A 375 -5.23 1.92 -23.37
N ARG A 376 -4.88 3.06 -23.97
CA ARG A 376 -5.81 4.17 -24.20
C ARG A 376 -7.09 3.76 -24.93
N LYS A 377 -6.98 3.01 -26.03
CA LYS A 377 -8.15 2.62 -26.84
C LYS A 377 -9.12 1.76 -26.04
N ASP A 378 -8.60 0.76 -25.33
CA ASP A 378 -9.38 -0.15 -24.51
C ASP A 378 -10.00 0.59 -23.31
N PHE A 379 -9.23 1.47 -22.66
CA PHE A 379 -9.76 2.32 -21.59
C PHE A 379 -10.94 3.17 -22.06
N ILE A 380 -10.83 3.83 -23.21
CA ILE A 380 -11.91 4.66 -23.77
C ILE A 380 -13.14 3.80 -24.09
N ASN A 381 -12.96 2.70 -24.81
CA ASN A 381 -14.08 1.89 -25.30
C ASN A 381 -14.75 1.09 -24.17
N CYS A 382 -13.97 0.54 -23.23
CA CYS A 382 -14.49 -0.29 -22.16
C CYS A 382 -15.06 0.55 -21.02
N ILE A 383 -14.29 1.54 -20.54
CA ILE A 383 -14.62 2.30 -19.32
C ILE A 383 -15.29 3.64 -19.65
N VAL A 384 -14.69 4.48 -20.50
CA VAL A 384 -15.19 5.85 -20.73
C VAL A 384 -16.50 5.87 -21.51
N ASP A 385 -16.75 4.90 -22.39
CA ASP A 385 -17.97 4.83 -23.21
C ASP A 385 -19.27 4.70 -22.39
N GLY A 386 -19.19 4.27 -21.12
CA GLY A 386 -20.34 4.23 -20.21
C GLY A 386 -20.43 5.41 -19.24
N PHE A 387 -19.52 6.37 -19.33
CA PHE A 387 -19.47 7.53 -18.43
C PHE A 387 -20.55 8.57 -18.79
N PRO A 388 -21.19 9.24 -17.79
CA PRO A 388 -21.03 9.01 -16.35
C PRO A 388 -21.83 7.80 -15.87
N TYR A 389 -21.27 7.08 -14.89
CA TYR A 389 -21.96 6.00 -14.22
C TYR A 389 -22.79 6.53 -13.06
N SER A 390 -23.93 5.90 -12.80
CA SER A 390 -24.82 6.20 -11.67
C SER A 390 -25.05 4.93 -10.87
N GLY A 391 -25.30 5.00 -9.56
CA GLY A 391 -25.65 3.83 -8.76
C GLY A 391 -27.16 3.74 -8.55
N ASN A 392 -27.67 2.51 -8.41
CA ASN A 392 -29.09 2.25 -8.27
C ASN A 392 -29.61 2.75 -6.90
N GLN A 393 -30.46 3.78 -6.89
CA GLN A 393 -31.00 4.42 -5.68
C GLN A 393 -32.23 3.70 -5.09
N ASN A 394 -32.27 2.37 -5.11
CA ASN A 394 -33.43 1.66 -4.57
C ASN A 394 -33.62 1.96 -3.07
N LEU A 395 -34.75 2.62 -2.79
CA LEU A 395 -35.29 3.09 -1.52
C LEU A 395 -35.42 1.96 -0.49
N ASN A 396 -34.35 1.58 0.18
CA ASN A 396 -34.47 0.83 1.44
C ASN A 396 -34.25 1.79 2.62
N LYS A 397 -35.35 1.94 3.39
CA LYS A 397 -35.45 2.67 4.64
C LYS A 397 -34.42 2.15 5.66
N ALA A 398 -33.85 3.09 6.42
CA ALA A 398 -33.01 2.96 7.61
C ALA A 398 -31.48 2.74 7.41
N GLY A 399 -30.70 3.74 7.87
CA GLY A 399 -29.33 3.55 8.38
C GLY A 399 -28.18 4.04 7.50
N ILE A 400 -27.64 5.23 7.82
CA ILE A 400 -26.24 5.73 7.73
C ILE A 400 -25.46 5.64 6.38
N ASN A 401 -25.77 4.73 5.46
CA ASN A 401 -25.00 4.47 4.23
C ASN A 401 -25.54 5.15 2.96
N LYS A 402 -26.31 6.23 3.10
CA LYS A 402 -26.86 7.00 1.96
C LYS A 402 -25.80 7.78 1.14
N ARG A 403 -24.54 7.79 1.56
CA ARG A 403 -23.48 8.65 0.97
C ARG A 403 -22.77 8.07 -0.26
N ASN A 404 -22.92 6.77 -0.57
CA ASN A 404 -22.09 6.08 -1.59
C ASN A 404 -22.82 5.69 -2.89
N THR A 405 -24.03 6.19 -3.16
CA THR A 405 -24.89 5.67 -4.23
C THR A 405 -24.71 6.32 -5.61
N ASP A 406 -23.89 7.36 -5.76
CA ASP A 406 -23.84 8.14 -7.02
C ASP A 406 -22.61 7.85 -7.90
N CYS A 407 -21.84 6.79 -7.61
CA CYS A 407 -20.60 6.42 -8.32
C CYS A 407 -19.58 7.57 -8.46
N LEU A 408 -19.65 8.57 -7.57
CA LEU A 408 -18.88 9.81 -7.67
C LEU A 408 -17.36 9.55 -7.66
N MET A 409 -16.89 8.73 -6.72
CA MET A 409 -15.47 8.35 -6.61
C MET A 409 -14.95 7.69 -7.91
N GLN A 410 -15.72 6.75 -8.45
CA GLN A 410 -15.38 6.03 -9.68
C GLN A 410 -15.31 6.99 -10.86
N ASN A 411 -16.29 7.88 -10.99
CA ASN A 411 -16.35 8.88 -12.04
C ASN A 411 -15.17 9.86 -11.96
N ILE A 412 -14.76 10.30 -10.77
CA ILE A 412 -13.56 11.15 -10.58
C ILE A 412 -12.29 10.40 -10.99
N CYS A 413 -12.16 9.13 -10.61
CA CYS A 413 -11.03 8.30 -11.04
C CYS A 413 -11.00 8.15 -12.56
N ILE A 414 -12.16 8.01 -13.22
CA ILE A 414 -12.26 7.96 -14.69
C ILE A 414 -11.82 9.29 -15.30
N CYS A 415 -12.26 10.43 -14.76
CA CYS A 415 -11.80 11.75 -15.19
C CYS A 415 -10.28 11.89 -15.09
N TYR A 416 -9.71 11.47 -13.96
CA TYR A 416 -8.27 11.47 -13.74
C TYR A 416 -7.51 10.61 -14.74
N MET A 417 -7.89 9.35 -14.87
CA MET A 417 -7.23 8.46 -15.81
C MET A 417 -7.44 8.92 -17.27
N PHE A 418 -8.60 9.47 -17.62
CA PHE A 418 -8.82 10.04 -18.96
C PHE A 418 -7.85 11.16 -19.27
N ALA A 419 -7.66 12.11 -18.36
CA ALA A 419 -6.70 13.21 -18.54
C ALA A 419 -5.28 12.69 -18.80
N LEU A 420 -4.87 11.63 -18.09
CA LEU A 420 -3.56 11.00 -18.28
C LEU A 420 -3.44 10.20 -19.60
N PHE A 421 -4.43 9.35 -19.92
CA PHE A 421 -4.42 8.55 -21.15
C PHE A 421 -4.56 9.41 -22.41
N CYS A 422 -5.22 10.57 -22.29
CA CYS A 422 -5.62 11.40 -23.41
C CYS A 422 -5.00 12.80 -23.35
N LYS A 423 -3.78 12.97 -22.79
CA LYS A 423 -2.96 14.19 -23.01
C LYS A 423 -2.97 14.56 -24.48
N ASP A 424 -2.66 13.56 -25.30
CA ASP A 424 -2.89 13.36 -26.75
C ASP A 424 -4.28 13.49 -27.37
N PHE A 425 -5.32 14.11 -26.80
CA PHE A 425 -6.70 13.87 -27.31
C PHE A 425 -6.94 14.32 -28.76
N LYS A 426 -7.68 13.48 -29.51
CA LYS A 426 -8.00 13.69 -30.92
C LYS A 426 -9.41 14.29 -31.09
N LEU A 427 -9.73 14.78 -32.29
CA LEU A 427 -11.07 15.29 -32.64
C LEU A 427 -12.22 14.34 -32.21
N LYS A 428 -12.04 13.02 -32.35
CA LYS A 428 -13.03 12.00 -31.97
C LYS A 428 -13.30 11.91 -30.46
N GLU A 429 -12.44 12.48 -29.63
CA GLU A 429 -12.51 12.42 -28.17
C GLU A 429 -12.93 13.77 -27.57
N ILE A 430 -13.05 14.85 -28.36
CA ILE A 430 -13.45 16.19 -27.94
C ILE A 430 -14.77 16.17 -27.15
N TYR A 431 -15.80 15.53 -27.71
CA TYR A 431 -17.10 15.44 -27.05
C TYR A 431 -16.99 14.76 -25.67
N ARG A 432 -16.23 13.66 -25.59
CA ARG A 432 -16.02 12.93 -24.32
C ARG A 432 -15.29 13.81 -23.30
N TYR A 433 -14.23 14.49 -23.74
CA TYR A 433 -13.49 15.40 -22.88
C TYR A 433 -14.37 16.56 -22.37
N SER A 434 -15.19 17.17 -23.23
CA SER A 434 -16.13 18.23 -22.83
C SER A 434 -17.16 17.74 -21.80
N SER A 435 -17.67 16.52 -21.96
CA SER A 435 -18.60 15.90 -21.01
C SER A 435 -17.93 15.61 -19.67
N LEU A 436 -16.69 15.12 -19.68
CA LEU A 436 -15.89 14.87 -18.47
C LEU A 436 -15.60 16.19 -17.73
N LEU A 437 -15.19 17.23 -18.45
CA LEU A 437 -14.93 18.54 -17.88
C LEU A 437 -16.19 19.12 -17.21
N LYS A 438 -17.33 19.08 -17.91
CA LYS A 438 -18.62 19.50 -17.36
C LYS A 438 -19.01 18.71 -16.11
N TYR A 439 -18.76 17.40 -16.10
CA TYR A 439 -19.01 16.57 -14.92
C TYR A 439 -18.16 17.01 -13.73
N ILE A 440 -16.85 17.19 -13.94
CA ILE A 440 -15.90 17.61 -12.90
C ILE A 440 -16.35 18.95 -12.31
N THR A 441 -16.59 19.96 -13.16
CA THR A 441 -17.04 21.30 -12.76
C THR A 441 -18.29 21.26 -11.86
N ASN A 442 -19.23 20.36 -12.15
CA ASN A 442 -20.48 20.22 -11.38
C ASN A 442 -20.34 19.33 -10.15
N SER A 443 -19.27 18.54 -10.05
CA SER A 443 -19.06 17.56 -8.99
C SER A 443 -18.21 18.07 -7.83
N SER A 444 -17.44 19.15 -8.00
CA SER A 444 -16.48 19.66 -7.01
C SER A 444 -17.10 19.96 -5.63
N VAL A 445 -18.32 20.52 -5.58
CA VAL A 445 -19.06 20.74 -4.32
C VAL A 445 -19.44 19.39 -3.67
N LYS A 446 -19.98 18.45 -4.47
CA LYS A 446 -20.43 17.14 -3.99
C LYS A 446 -19.27 16.32 -3.40
N ILE A 447 -18.06 16.47 -3.94
CA ILE A 447 -16.85 15.83 -3.41
C ILE A 447 -16.63 16.24 -1.96
N CYS A 448 -16.69 17.54 -1.67
CA CYS A 448 -16.51 18.06 -0.32
C CYS A 448 -17.60 17.58 0.65
N GLU A 449 -18.85 17.48 0.18
CA GLU A 449 -19.98 17.04 1.00
C GLU A 449 -19.95 15.54 1.32
N GLN A 450 -19.59 14.70 0.34
CA GLN A 450 -19.60 13.25 0.48
C GLN A 450 -18.33 12.69 1.14
N PHE A 451 -17.18 13.35 0.95
CA PHE A 451 -15.88 12.86 1.39
C PHE A 451 -15.09 13.90 2.23
N PRO A 452 -15.57 14.26 3.43
CA PRO A 452 -14.90 15.28 4.25
C PRO A 452 -13.52 14.83 4.77
N GLU A 453 -13.30 13.55 5.08
CA GLU A 453 -12.08 13.07 5.76
C GLU A 453 -11.37 11.97 4.96
N ASN A 454 -11.38 12.06 3.63
CA ASN A 454 -10.76 11.05 2.78
C ASN A 454 -9.57 11.68 2.03
N ASP A 455 -8.36 11.48 2.53
CA ASP A 455 -7.17 12.10 1.94
C ASP A 455 -6.84 11.51 0.56
N ASP A 456 -7.13 10.23 0.33
CA ASP A 456 -6.88 9.55 -0.95
C ASP A 456 -7.63 10.20 -2.11
N ILE A 457 -8.92 10.53 -1.92
CA ILE A 457 -9.70 11.20 -2.97
C ILE A 457 -9.20 12.62 -3.20
N TYR A 458 -8.80 13.36 -2.16
CA TYR A 458 -8.25 14.70 -2.31
C TYR A 458 -6.92 14.68 -3.09
N GLN A 459 -6.08 13.67 -2.86
CA GLN A 459 -4.86 13.49 -3.65
C GLN A 459 -5.15 13.23 -5.13
N ILE A 460 -6.17 12.41 -5.43
CA ILE A 460 -6.61 12.15 -6.82
C ILE A 460 -7.16 13.43 -7.45
N VAL A 461 -7.98 14.20 -6.72
CA VAL A 461 -8.57 15.46 -7.20
C VAL A 461 -7.50 16.51 -7.47
N GLU A 462 -6.50 16.62 -6.58
CA GLU A 462 -5.34 17.48 -6.80
C GLU A 462 -4.61 17.10 -8.10
N ASN A 463 -4.25 15.82 -8.27
CA ASN A 463 -3.54 15.35 -9.45
C ASN A 463 -4.36 15.54 -10.74
N LEU A 464 -5.69 15.34 -10.66
CA LEU A 464 -6.62 15.61 -11.76
C LEU A 464 -6.59 17.08 -12.17
N TYR A 465 -6.79 18.01 -11.24
CA TYR A 465 -6.75 19.43 -11.57
C TYR A 465 -5.38 19.87 -12.07
N MET A 466 -4.30 19.35 -11.48
CA MET A 466 -2.94 19.62 -11.94
C MET A 466 -2.74 19.16 -13.39
N CYS A 467 -3.23 17.97 -13.75
CA CYS A 467 -3.17 17.48 -15.13
C CYS A 467 -4.03 18.33 -16.08
N LEU A 468 -5.26 18.70 -15.68
CA LEU A 468 -6.16 19.52 -16.50
C LEU A 468 -5.57 20.89 -16.81
N PHE A 469 -5.13 21.62 -15.79
CA PHE A 469 -4.65 22.99 -15.96
C PHE A 469 -3.25 23.06 -16.58
N PHE A 470 -2.32 22.15 -16.24
CA PHE A 470 -0.92 22.30 -16.64
C PHE A 470 -0.48 21.38 -17.78
N GLU A 471 -1.22 20.31 -18.07
CA GLU A 471 -0.85 19.38 -19.15
C GLU A 471 -1.86 19.38 -20.30
N MET A 472 -3.16 19.53 -20.02
CA MET A 472 -4.22 19.47 -21.04
C MET A 472 -4.50 20.82 -21.71
N THR A 473 -4.35 21.94 -20.99
CA THR A 473 -4.67 23.30 -21.48
C THR A 473 -4.15 23.63 -22.88
N PRO A 474 -2.88 23.36 -23.24
CA PRO A 474 -2.36 23.72 -24.57
C PRO A 474 -3.15 23.07 -25.72
N LYS A 475 -3.71 21.89 -25.52
CA LYS A 475 -4.53 21.19 -26.53
C LYS A 475 -6.00 21.49 -26.41
N SER A 476 -6.50 21.73 -25.20
CA SER A 476 -7.86 22.23 -24.98
C SER A 476 -8.08 23.53 -25.74
N ASN A 477 -7.13 24.47 -25.63
CA ASN A 477 -7.18 25.75 -26.35
C ASN A 477 -7.14 25.56 -27.88
N ARG A 478 -6.30 24.64 -28.39
CA ARG A 478 -6.24 24.32 -29.84
C ARG A 478 -7.54 23.71 -30.38
N ASN A 479 -8.30 23.05 -29.53
CA ASN A 479 -9.57 22.41 -29.87
C ASN A 479 -10.78 23.22 -29.41
N GLU A 480 -10.61 24.51 -29.05
CA GLU A 480 -11.66 25.44 -28.63
C GLU A 480 -12.46 25.01 -27.38
N ILE A 481 -11.83 24.26 -26.47
CA ILE A 481 -12.43 23.84 -25.20
C ILE A 481 -11.83 24.69 -24.08
N SER A 482 -12.65 25.57 -23.48
CA SER A 482 -12.21 26.40 -22.35
C SER A 482 -12.32 25.68 -21.01
N LEU A 483 -11.37 25.94 -20.12
CA LEU A 483 -11.39 25.53 -18.71
C LEU A 483 -11.90 26.66 -17.79
N ASP A 484 -12.34 27.80 -18.34
CA ASP A 484 -12.76 28.97 -17.56
C ASP A 484 -13.91 28.64 -16.61
N ASP A 485 -14.90 27.84 -17.06
CA ASP A 485 -16.02 27.39 -16.21
C ASP A 485 -15.53 26.58 -15.00
N LEU A 486 -14.49 25.76 -15.20
CA LEU A 486 -13.89 24.99 -14.11
C LEU A 486 -13.15 25.93 -13.15
N LEU A 487 -12.36 26.86 -13.66
CA LEU A 487 -11.65 27.86 -12.86
C LEU A 487 -12.63 28.70 -12.02
N GLU A 488 -13.70 29.19 -12.64
CA GLU A 488 -14.74 29.95 -11.97
C GLU A 488 -15.43 29.12 -10.88
N SER A 489 -15.76 27.85 -11.17
CA SER A 489 -16.35 26.95 -10.18
C SER A 489 -15.42 26.73 -8.98
N LEU A 490 -14.12 26.56 -9.21
CA LEU A 490 -13.13 26.40 -8.14
C LEU A 490 -12.95 27.67 -7.31
N ILE A 491 -12.94 28.86 -7.93
CA ILE A 491 -12.85 30.13 -7.20
C ILE A 491 -14.10 30.35 -6.35
N LYS A 492 -15.31 30.10 -6.89
CA LYS A 492 -16.55 30.13 -6.11
C LYS A 492 -16.51 29.16 -4.94
N LEU A 493 -15.99 27.95 -5.17
CA LEU A 493 -15.82 26.93 -4.15
C LEU A 493 -14.83 27.35 -3.05
N PHE A 494 -13.75 28.05 -3.39
CA PHE A 494 -12.75 28.55 -2.44
C PHE A 494 -13.35 29.43 -1.35
N TYR A 495 -14.26 30.35 -1.72
CA TYR A 495 -14.95 31.24 -0.78
C TYR A 495 -16.10 30.59 -0.01
N SER A 496 -16.60 29.45 -0.50
CA SER A 496 -17.66 28.72 0.18
C SER A 496 -17.13 28.00 1.44
N LYS A 497 -18.06 27.54 2.29
CA LYS A 497 -17.74 26.79 3.51
C LYS A 497 -17.34 25.35 3.15
N ILE A 498 -16.06 25.14 2.84
CA ILE A 498 -15.48 23.86 2.42
C ILE A 498 -14.45 23.31 3.38
N ASN A 499 -14.07 22.05 3.17
CA ASN A 499 -12.97 21.41 3.88
C ASN A 499 -11.62 22.11 3.59
N ILE A 500 -10.76 22.16 4.61
CA ILE A 500 -9.41 22.74 4.55
C ILE A 500 -8.55 22.09 3.45
N SER A 501 -8.61 20.77 3.28
CA SER A 501 -7.85 20.03 2.25
C SER A 501 -8.19 20.50 0.84
N MET A 502 -9.49 20.61 0.51
CA MET A 502 -9.92 21.13 -0.79
C MET A 502 -9.49 22.59 -0.99
N ARG A 503 -9.61 23.42 0.05
CA ARG A 503 -9.18 24.82 0.00
C ARG A 503 -7.69 24.95 -0.29
N LYS A 504 -6.85 24.12 0.36
CA LYS A 504 -5.41 24.05 0.10
C LYS A 504 -5.09 23.63 -1.34
N ILE A 505 -5.81 22.64 -1.87
CA ILE A 505 -5.67 22.18 -3.25
C ILE A 505 -5.99 23.33 -4.23
N ILE A 506 -7.15 23.97 -4.06
CA ILE A 506 -7.57 25.09 -4.92
C ILE A 506 -6.53 26.22 -4.85
N PHE A 507 -6.11 26.60 -3.64
CA PHE A 507 -5.09 27.62 -3.44
C PHE A 507 -3.80 27.27 -4.20
N LYS A 508 -3.28 26.06 -4.01
CA LYS A 508 -2.06 25.59 -4.69
C LYS A 508 -2.18 25.66 -6.21
N ILE A 509 -3.32 25.28 -6.78
CA ILE A 509 -3.57 25.36 -8.22
C ILE A 509 -3.57 26.81 -8.70
N LEU A 510 -4.34 27.69 -8.04
CA LEU A 510 -4.41 29.11 -8.39
C LEU A 510 -3.05 29.80 -8.28
N CYS A 511 -2.25 29.41 -7.29
CA CYS A 511 -0.88 29.86 -7.14
C CYS A 511 -0.02 29.43 -8.32
N LYS A 512 -0.05 28.14 -8.68
CA LYS A 512 0.76 27.62 -9.77
C LYS A 512 0.33 28.18 -11.13
N ILE A 513 -0.96 28.47 -11.33
CA ILE A 513 -1.45 29.19 -12.52
C ILE A 513 -0.71 30.53 -12.65
N SER A 514 -0.59 31.32 -11.58
CA SER A 514 0.13 32.61 -11.59
C SER A 514 1.61 32.52 -11.95
N GLN A 515 2.22 31.34 -11.77
CA GLN A 515 3.65 31.12 -11.98
C GLN A 515 3.95 30.56 -13.38
N ASP A 516 2.94 30.06 -14.09
CA ASP A 516 3.10 29.41 -15.39
C ASP A 516 2.76 30.35 -16.55
N SER A 517 3.79 30.88 -17.20
CA SER A 517 3.67 31.77 -18.36
C SER A 517 2.88 31.19 -19.54
N THR A 518 2.68 29.87 -19.61
CA THR A 518 1.90 29.26 -20.69
C THR A 518 0.38 29.41 -20.53
N LEU A 519 -0.07 29.89 -19.36
CA LEU A 519 -1.47 29.97 -18.95
C LEU A 519 -2.03 31.40 -18.93
N GLU A 520 -1.49 32.29 -19.77
CA GLU A 520 -1.88 33.71 -19.83
C GLU A 520 -3.38 33.96 -19.97
N ASN A 521 -4.09 33.07 -20.67
CA ASN A 521 -5.54 33.17 -20.86
C ASN A 521 -6.31 33.25 -19.54
N PHE A 522 -5.84 32.58 -18.48
CA PHE A 522 -6.50 32.59 -17.17
C PHE A 522 -6.21 33.86 -16.37
N TYR A 523 -5.10 34.57 -16.63
CA TYR A 523 -4.76 35.81 -15.89
C TYR A 523 -5.78 36.92 -16.11
N ASN A 524 -6.35 36.97 -17.30
CA ASN A 524 -7.32 38.00 -17.68
C ASN A 524 -8.76 37.63 -17.29
N SER A 525 -8.99 36.46 -16.69
CA SER A 525 -10.31 36.09 -16.19
C SER A 525 -10.72 37.04 -15.06
N PRO A 526 -11.91 37.66 -15.13
CA PRO A 526 -12.35 38.62 -14.11
C PRO A 526 -12.49 37.96 -12.73
N GLN A 527 -12.88 36.69 -12.68
CA GLN A 527 -12.97 35.93 -11.43
C GLN A 527 -11.58 35.68 -10.83
N TYR A 528 -10.57 35.38 -11.66
CA TYR A 528 -9.20 35.20 -11.19
C TYR A 528 -8.60 36.51 -10.64
N LEU A 529 -8.83 37.63 -11.34
CA LEU A 529 -8.42 38.94 -10.86
C LEU A 529 -9.11 39.31 -9.55
N SER A 530 -10.42 39.03 -9.43
CA SER A 530 -11.15 39.24 -8.17
C SER A 530 -10.58 38.39 -7.02
N TRP A 531 -10.10 37.18 -7.31
CA TRP A 531 -9.44 36.35 -6.32
C TRP A 531 -8.12 36.96 -5.86
N ILE A 532 -7.27 37.42 -6.79
CA ILE A 532 -6.03 38.13 -6.47
C ILE A 532 -6.31 39.35 -5.58
N GLN A 533 -7.33 40.15 -5.91
CA GLN A 533 -7.72 41.33 -5.13
C GLN A 533 -8.17 41.00 -3.70
N SER A 534 -8.62 39.76 -3.45
CA SER A 534 -9.02 39.31 -2.11
C SER A 534 -7.85 38.82 -1.25
N LEU A 535 -6.70 38.47 -1.86
CA LEU A 535 -5.54 37.90 -1.18
C LEU A 535 -4.96 38.77 -0.06
N PRO A 536 -4.96 40.12 -0.13
CA PRO A 536 -4.48 40.93 0.98
C PRO A 536 -5.24 40.70 2.29
N ILE A 537 -6.51 40.27 2.23
CA ILE A 537 -7.28 39.88 3.43
C ILE A 537 -6.62 38.69 4.13
N MET A 538 -5.98 37.79 3.38
CA MET A 538 -5.23 36.67 3.96
C MET A 538 -3.98 37.15 4.72
N LEU A 539 -3.35 38.25 4.31
CA LEU A 539 -2.25 38.87 5.07
C LEU A 539 -2.70 39.34 6.46
N CYS A 540 -3.98 39.64 6.65
CA CYS A 540 -4.53 40.04 7.94
C CYS A 540 -4.84 38.84 8.87
N ASN A 541 -4.71 37.60 8.40
CA ASN A 541 -4.87 36.39 9.20
C ASN A 541 -3.54 35.99 9.85
N SER A 542 -3.57 35.59 11.13
CA SER A 542 -2.36 35.22 11.89
C SER A 542 -1.76 33.87 11.50
N ASP A 543 -2.52 33.01 10.81
CA ASP A 543 -2.21 31.59 10.64
C ASP A 543 -1.82 31.26 9.18
N LEU A 544 -0.86 32.01 8.61
CA LEU A 544 -0.38 31.75 7.25
C LEU A 544 0.65 30.61 7.23
N THR A 545 0.49 29.70 6.29
CA THR A 545 1.48 28.65 6.01
C THR A 545 2.68 29.20 5.25
N LEU A 546 3.84 28.53 5.36
CA LEU A 546 5.06 28.90 4.61
C LEU A 546 4.82 28.97 3.09
N HIS A 547 3.96 28.09 2.55
CA HIS A 547 3.60 28.09 1.13
C HIS A 547 2.78 29.34 0.74
N GLU A 548 1.84 29.77 1.58
CA GLU A 548 1.07 31.01 1.35
C GLU A 548 1.98 32.24 1.43
N VAL A 549 2.88 32.30 2.41
CA VAL A 549 3.87 33.38 2.57
C VAL A 549 4.79 33.51 1.36
N THR A 550 5.37 32.40 0.92
CA THR A 550 6.26 32.37 -0.24
C THR A 550 5.53 32.77 -1.51
N PHE A 551 4.26 32.36 -1.66
CA PHE A 551 3.42 32.75 -2.78
C PHE A 551 3.14 34.26 -2.85
N LEU A 552 2.65 34.84 -1.75
CA LEU A 552 2.33 36.27 -1.68
C LEU A 552 3.56 37.15 -1.92
N THR A 553 4.70 36.74 -1.36
CA THR A 553 5.99 37.39 -1.61
C THR A 553 6.40 37.27 -3.09
N THR A 554 6.13 36.14 -3.73
CA THR A 554 6.41 35.93 -5.16
C THR A 554 5.55 36.81 -6.05
N LEU A 555 4.26 36.98 -5.75
CA LEU A 555 3.38 37.93 -6.46
C LEU A 555 3.90 39.38 -6.37
N ALA A 556 4.34 39.78 -5.18
CA ALA A 556 4.93 41.10 -4.96
C ALA A 556 6.22 41.27 -5.77
N ARG A 557 7.12 40.28 -5.73
CA ARG A 557 8.38 40.26 -6.50
C ARG A 557 8.15 40.31 -8.01
N HIS A 558 7.12 39.65 -8.52
CA HIS A 558 6.72 39.69 -9.93
C HIS A 558 5.98 40.98 -10.32
N LYS A 559 5.82 41.95 -9.40
CA LYS A 559 5.15 43.23 -9.64
C LYS A 559 3.72 43.08 -10.17
N ASN A 560 2.97 42.11 -9.65
CA ASN A 560 1.56 41.94 -10.03
C ASN A 560 0.76 43.18 -9.58
N ILE A 561 0.37 44.03 -10.53
CA ILE A 561 -0.26 45.34 -10.28
C ILE A 561 -1.56 45.17 -9.50
N VAL A 562 -2.41 44.22 -9.90
CA VAL A 562 -3.72 43.97 -9.28
C VAL A 562 -3.58 43.58 -7.81
N PHE A 563 -2.58 42.74 -7.49
CA PHE A 563 -2.26 42.40 -6.10
C PHE A 563 -1.76 43.62 -5.33
N LEU A 564 -0.77 44.34 -5.86
CA LEU A 564 -0.14 45.46 -5.14
C LEU A 564 -1.10 46.63 -4.90
N GLU A 565 -1.96 46.95 -5.89
CA GLU A 565 -3.03 47.93 -5.73
C GLU A 565 -4.03 47.48 -4.65
N SER A 566 -4.40 46.18 -4.63
CA SER A 566 -5.31 45.67 -3.59
C SER A 566 -4.69 45.74 -2.18
N VAL A 567 -3.38 45.51 -2.03
CA VAL A 567 -2.67 45.72 -0.75
C VAL A 567 -2.71 47.20 -0.34
N LEU A 568 -2.56 48.14 -1.29
CA LEU A 568 -2.71 49.58 -1.02
C LEU A 568 -4.13 49.94 -0.56
N THR A 569 -5.17 49.36 -1.16
CA THR A 569 -6.55 49.62 -0.72
C THR A 569 -6.82 49.12 0.70
N GLN A 570 -6.16 48.04 1.12
CA GLN A 570 -6.25 47.47 2.47
C GLN A 570 -5.10 47.91 3.39
N PHE A 571 -4.37 48.96 3.01
CA PHE A 571 -3.18 49.41 3.73
C PHE A 571 -3.44 49.72 5.22
N PRO A 572 -4.54 50.39 5.61
CA PRO A 572 -4.82 50.66 7.03
C PRO A 572 -5.01 49.39 7.86
N THR A 573 -5.73 48.39 7.34
CA THR A 573 -5.98 47.11 8.02
C THR A 573 -4.73 46.26 8.13
N VAL A 574 -3.87 46.29 7.10
CA VAL A 574 -2.57 45.61 7.12
C VAL A 574 -1.65 46.23 8.19
N LEU A 575 -1.61 47.56 8.30
CA LEU A 575 -0.81 48.25 9.32
C LEU A 575 -1.30 48.01 10.74
N ASP A 576 -2.62 48.00 10.96
CA ASP A 576 -3.18 47.71 12.28
C ASP A 576 -2.80 46.30 12.73
N LYS A 577 -2.97 45.30 11.85
CA LYS A 577 -2.57 43.92 12.15
C LYS A 577 -1.06 43.77 12.34
N LEU A 578 -0.24 44.45 11.54
CA LEU A 578 1.22 44.49 11.69
C LEU A 578 1.58 44.97 13.11
N SER A 579 0.99 46.10 13.55
CA SER A 579 1.28 46.71 14.84
C SER A 579 0.95 45.81 16.05
N GLN A 580 0.02 44.88 15.88
CA GLN A 580 -0.43 43.94 16.91
C GLN A 580 0.30 42.58 16.86
N SER A 581 1.20 42.35 15.89
CA SER A 581 1.87 41.07 15.70
C SER A 581 3.06 40.86 16.63
N ALA A 582 3.24 39.62 17.07
CA ALA A 582 4.40 39.14 17.84
C ALA A 582 5.28 38.16 17.05
N ASP A 583 4.93 37.85 15.80
CA ASP A 583 5.68 36.93 14.94
C ASP A 583 6.63 37.72 14.02
N THR A 584 7.94 37.61 14.29
CA THR A 584 9.00 38.22 13.47
C THR A 584 8.90 37.80 11.99
N GLN A 585 8.55 36.54 11.71
CA GLN A 585 8.54 36.01 10.35
C GLN A 585 7.36 36.58 9.55
N PHE A 586 6.19 36.69 10.18
CA PHE A 586 5.04 37.39 9.62
C PHE A 586 5.35 38.88 9.35
N VAL A 587 5.94 39.59 10.32
CA VAL A 587 6.30 41.01 10.16
C VAL A 587 7.27 41.21 8.99
N SER A 588 8.33 40.40 8.91
CA SER A 588 9.30 40.43 7.81
C SER A 588 8.63 40.17 6.45
N THR A 589 7.68 39.23 6.39
CA THR A 589 6.93 38.92 5.17
C THR A 589 6.13 40.11 4.67
N ILE A 590 5.39 40.79 5.55
CA ILE A 590 4.60 41.96 5.16
C ILE A 590 5.51 43.07 4.65
N ILE A 591 6.61 43.34 5.35
CA ILE A 591 7.57 44.38 4.92
C ILE A 591 8.15 44.06 3.54
N ASN A 592 8.51 42.80 3.29
CA ASN A 592 8.98 42.36 1.97
C ASN A 592 7.93 42.57 0.87
N ILE A 593 6.64 42.39 1.15
CA ILE A 593 5.56 42.67 0.19
C ILE A 593 5.40 44.18 -0.02
N LEU A 594 5.37 44.96 1.06
CA LEU A 594 5.22 46.41 1.00
C LEU A 594 6.36 47.07 0.21
N TYR A 595 7.57 46.51 0.24
CA TYR A 595 8.71 47.01 -0.53
C TYR A 595 8.46 47.10 -2.05
N TYR A 596 7.68 46.16 -2.60
CA TYR A 596 7.42 46.13 -4.04
C TYR A 596 6.23 46.98 -4.49
N ILE A 597 5.53 47.65 -3.56
CA ILE A 597 4.37 48.49 -3.90
C ILE A 597 4.85 49.75 -4.62
N PRO A 598 4.38 49.99 -5.87
CA PRO A 598 4.74 51.20 -6.60
C PRO A 598 4.10 52.44 -5.97
N GLY A 599 4.87 53.51 -5.80
CA GLY A 599 4.35 54.83 -5.43
C GLY A 599 4.04 55.04 -3.93
N LEU A 600 4.69 54.30 -3.03
CA LEU A 600 4.60 54.58 -1.59
C LEU A 600 5.11 56.00 -1.28
N THR A 601 4.29 56.83 -0.65
CA THR A 601 4.71 58.18 -0.25
C THR A 601 5.56 58.14 1.02
N SER A 602 6.33 59.20 1.28
CA SER A 602 7.10 59.35 2.53
C SER A 602 6.22 59.24 3.78
N ASN A 603 4.94 59.63 3.68
CA ASN A 603 3.97 59.49 4.75
C ASN A 603 3.60 58.02 4.99
N ASN A 604 3.43 57.22 3.93
CA ASN A 604 3.19 55.77 4.05
C ASN A 604 4.38 55.06 4.71
N ILE A 605 5.61 55.44 4.35
CA ILE A 605 6.84 54.89 4.94
C ILE A 605 6.91 55.21 6.44
N ASN A 606 6.56 56.42 6.86
CA ASN A 606 6.50 56.78 8.27
C ASN A 606 5.44 55.99 9.04
N LEU A 607 4.26 55.78 8.45
CA LEU A 607 3.21 54.94 9.04
C LEU A 607 3.66 53.48 9.23
N ILE A 608 4.42 52.92 8.27
CA ILE A 608 5.00 51.58 8.39
C ILE A 608 6.01 51.53 9.53
N LYS A 609 6.92 52.51 9.63
CA LYS A 609 7.91 52.61 10.72
C LYS A 609 7.22 52.66 12.10
N THR A 610 6.21 53.52 12.25
CA THR A 610 5.43 53.62 13.49
C THR A 610 4.69 52.32 13.83
N ALA A 611 4.21 51.58 12.84
CA ALA A 611 3.58 50.28 13.06
C ALA A 611 4.60 49.20 13.49
N VAL A 612 5.80 49.18 12.90
CA VAL A 612 6.90 48.27 13.29
C VAL A 612 7.39 48.54 14.71
N GLU A 613 7.49 49.80 15.12
CA GLU A 613 7.89 50.17 16.48
C GLU A 613 6.93 49.61 17.53
N LYS A 614 5.62 49.58 17.21
CA LYS A 614 4.55 49.05 18.06
C LYS A 614 4.50 47.50 18.12
N CYS A 615 5.13 46.80 17.19
CA CYS A 615 5.14 45.33 17.16
C CYS A 615 5.78 44.73 18.43
N ASN A 616 5.32 43.56 18.88
CA ASN A 616 5.87 42.88 20.05
C ASN A 616 6.92 41.82 19.64
N ILE A 617 7.95 42.26 18.89
CA ILE A 617 9.05 41.40 18.38
C ILE A 617 10.41 41.80 19.00
N PRO A 618 11.41 40.91 19.03
CA PRO A 618 12.74 41.18 19.58
C PRO A 618 13.38 42.46 19.02
N ILE A 619 14.08 43.21 19.87
CA ILE A 619 14.71 44.50 19.50
C ILE A 619 15.71 44.33 18.34
N VAL A 620 16.43 43.20 18.29
CA VAL A 620 17.38 42.87 17.22
C VAL A 620 16.67 42.81 15.87
N ASP A 621 15.49 42.18 15.81
CA ASP A 621 14.69 42.04 14.60
C ASP A 621 14.09 43.37 14.16
N LYS A 622 13.65 44.22 15.11
CA LYS A 622 13.20 45.59 14.82
C LYS A 622 14.30 46.42 14.17
N ASN A 623 15.54 46.31 14.66
CA ASN A 623 16.67 47.05 14.11
C ASN A 623 17.02 46.58 12.68
N TYR A 624 16.98 45.28 12.43
CA TYR A 624 17.16 44.72 11.09
C TYR A 624 16.09 45.21 10.12
N ILE A 625 14.82 45.15 10.54
CA ILE A 625 13.68 45.66 9.75
C ILE A 625 13.81 47.16 9.47
N ASN A 626 14.17 47.98 10.47
CA ASN A 626 14.33 49.42 10.29
C ASN A 626 15.45 49.75 9.31
N THR A 627 16.48 48.89 9.25
CA THR A 627 17.54 48.99 8.24
C THR A 627 16.98 48.73 6.83
N ILE A 628 16.12 47.72 6.66
CA ILE A 628 15.43 47.45 5.38
C ILE A 628 14.52 48.63 5.00
N LEU A 629 13.75 49.17 5.95
CA LEU A 629 12.86 50.32 5.73
C LEU A 629 13.59 51.61 5.33
N SER A 630 14.89 51.73 5.65
CA SER A 630 15.72 52.85 5.19
C SER A 630 16.06 52.80 3.70
N GLY A 631 15.92 51.61 3.07
CA GLY A 631 16.12 51.39 1.64
C GLY A 631 14.86 51.47 0.79
N PHE A 632 13.70 51.79 1.38
CA PHE A 632 12.48 52.15 0.63
C PHE A 632 12.69 53.53 0.02
N ASN A 633 12.99 53.60 -1.28
CA ASN A 633 13.09 54.85 -2.04
C ASN A 633 11.75 55.19 -2.69
#